data_AF-A0A2H0Z1C9-F1
#
_entry.id   AF-A0A2H0Z1C9-F1
#
_cell.length_a   1.000
_cell.length_b   1.000
_cell.length_c   1.000
_cell.angle_alpha   90.00
_cell.angle_beta   90.00
_cell.angle_gamma   90.00
#
_symmetry.space_group_name_H-M   'P 1'
#
loop_
_entity.id
_entity.type
_entity.pdbx_description
1 polymer ?
#
loop_
_entity_poly.entity_id
_entity_poly.type
_entity_poly.pdbx_seq_one_letter_code
_entity_poly.pdbx_strand_id
1 'polypeptide(L)'
;KYFNENQLARITYVWICVTGITGLLMPLFSIIDVSFASIGILILVIALIVRSTILLKDNVDKLSLRKVFIEINLFVIALILFISIEKIILL
;
A
#
# COMPACT_ATOMS: atom_id res chain seq x y z
N LYS A 1 -10.06 23.44 10.62
CA LYS A 1 -9.20 22.42 9.95
C LYS A 1 -8.46 21.69 11.07
N TYR A 2 -8.91 20.51 11.50
CA TYR A 2 -8.49 19.90 12.77
C TYR A 2 -7.12 19.22 12.75
N PHE A 3 -6.54 18.97 11.56
CA PHE A 3 -5.21 18.39 11.41
C PHE A 3 -4.32 19.29 10.55
N ASN A 4 -3.07 19.49 11.00
CA ASN A 4 -2.00 20.10 10.20
C ASN A 4 -1.51 19.10 9.14
N GLU A 5 -0.91 19.58 8.06
CA GLU A 5 -0.43 18.77 6.93
C GLU A 5 0.58 17.71 7.38
N ASN A 6 1.48 18.06 8.31
CA ASN A 6 2.40 17.09 8.92
C ASN A 6 1.66 15.99 9.72
N GLN A 7 0.55 16.31 10.38
CA GLN A 7 -0.24 15.30 11.11
C GLN A 7 -0.96 14.37 10.12
N LEU A 8 -1.52 14.95 9.06
CA LEU A 8 -2.17 14.18 8.00
C LEU A 8 -1.17 13.26 7.28
N ALA A 9 0.05 13.72 7.05
CA ALA A 9 1.12 12.92 6.46
C ALA A 9 1.51 11.72 7.32
N ARG A 10 1.66 11.91 8.63
CA ARG A 10 1.98 10.83 9.57
C ARG A 10 0.85 9.81 9.66
N ILE A 11 -0.40 10.25 9.75
CA ILE A 11 -1.56 9.34 9.77
C ILE A 11 -1.62 8.54 8.45
N THR A 12 -1.42 9.22 7.32
CA THR A 12 -1.40 8.58 6.00
C THR A 12 -0.29 7.54 5.92
N TYR A 13 0.92 7.86 6.36
CA TYR A 13 2.05 6.94 6.42
C TYR A 13 1.74 5.67 7.24
N VAL A 14 1.22 5.83 8.46
CA VAL A 14 0.84 4.70 9.31
C VAL A 14 -0.23 3.84 8.64
N TRP A 15 -1.23 4.47 8.02
CA TRP A 15 -2.29 3.75 7.31
C TRP A 15 -1.74 2.91 6.15
N ILE A 16 -0.76 3.44 5.41
CA ILE A 16 -0.07 2.73 4.32
C ILE A 16 0.70 1.53 4.86
N CYS A 17 1.47 1.72 5.95
CA CYS A 17 2.21 0.64 6.59
C CYS A 17 1.28 -0.48 7.05
N VAL A 18 0.19 -0.14 7.74
CA VAL A 18 -0.80 -1.12 8.21
C VAL A 18 -1.44 -1.86 7.03
N THR A 19 -1.82 -1.15 5.97
CA THR A 19 -2.43 -1.75 4.76
C THR A 19 -1.45 -2.71 4.08
N GLY A 20 -0.19 -2.31 3.93
CA GLY A 20 0.87 -3.16 3.37
C GLY A 20 1.10 -4.41 4.22
N ILE A 21 1.27 -4.25 5.54
CA ILE A 21 1.46 -5.38 6.46
C ILE A 21 0.28 -6.34 6.41
N THR A 22 -0.96 -5.83 6.40
CA THR A 22 -2.17 -6.66 6.29
C THR A 22 -2.19 -7.45 4.99
N GLY A 23 -1.79 -6.82 3.86
CA GLY A 23 -1.66 -7.50 2.57
C GLY A 23 -0.58 -8.60 2.58
N LEU A 24 0.56 -8.37 3.26
CA LEU A 24 1.61 -9.37 3.44
C LEU A 24 1.20 -10.54 4.33
N LEU A 25 0.27 -10.32 5.25
CA LEU A 25 -0.24 -11.37 6.12
C LEU A 25 -1.28 -12.26 5.41
N MET A 26 -1.93 -11.81 4.34
CA MET A 26 -2.94 -12.61 3.64
C MET A 26 -2.43 -13.98 3.15
N PRO A 27 -1.26 -14.10 2.50
CA PRO A 27 -0.68 -15.40 2.15
C PRO A 27 -0.31 -16.25 3.37
N LEU A 28 0.14 -15.62 4.46
CA LEU A 28 0.54 -16.33 5.69
C LEU A 28 -0.65 -17.04 6.36
N PHE A 29 -1.85 -16.44 6.26
CA PHE A 29 -3.10 -17.03 6.75
C PHE A 29 -3.82 -17.93 5.72
N SER A 30 -3.15 -18.30 4.62
CA SER A 30 -3.72 -19.12 3.54
C SER A 30 -5.02 -18.55 2.94
N ILE A 31 -5.20 -17.22 3.02
CA ILE A 31 -6.32 -16.51 2.38
C ILE A 31 -6.10 -16.43 0.86
N ILE A 32 -4.84 -16.50 0.44
CA ILE A 32 -4.39 -16.49 -0.95
C ILE A 32 -3.42 -17.67 -1.10
N ASP A 33 -3.59 -18.50 -2.14
CA ASP A 33 -2.68 -19.59 -2.43
C ASP A 33 -1.26 -19.07 -2.74
N VAL A 34 -0.25 -19.82 -2.28
CA VAL A 34 1.16 -19.44 -2.42
C VAL A 34 1.63 -19.71 -3.86
N SER A 35 1.21 -18.85 -4.78
CA SER A 35 1.58 -18.82 -6.20
C SER A 35 2.80 -17.90 -6.42
N PHE A 36 3.36 -17.90 -7.64
CA PHE A 36 4.41 -16.95 -8.07
C PHE A 36 3.98 -15.48 -7.88
N ALA A 37 2.67 -15.23 -7.93
CA ALA A 37 2.04 -13.93 -7.64
C ALA A 37 2.33 -13.42 -6.22
N SER A 38 2.40 -14.31 -5.22
CA SER A 38 2.64 -13.97 -3.81
C SER A 38 3.99 -13.28 -3.60
N ILE A 39 5.03 -13.72 -4.31
CA ILE A 39 6.37 -13.14 -4.24
C ILE A 39 6.39 -11.76 -4.89
N GLY A 40 5.71 -11.61 -6.04
CA GLY A 40 5.52 -10.31 -6.69
C GLY A 40 4.81 -9.31 -5.79
N ILE A 41 3.72 -9.73 -5.15
CA ILE A 41 2.96 -8.95 -4.15
C ILE A 41 3.86 -8.52 -2.99
N LEU A 42 4.73 -9.41 -2.50
CA LEU A 42 5.62 -9.13 -1.38
C LEU A 42 6.64 -8.04 -1.74
N ILE A 43 7.28 -8.14 -2.90
CA ILE A 43 8.22 -7.12 -3.42
C ILE A 43 7.51 -5.79 -3.62
N LEU A 44 6.30 -5.83 -4.18
CA LEU A 44 5.46 -4.68 -4.45
C LEU A 44 5.11 -3.94 -3.15
N VAL A 45 4.66 -4.64 -2.12
CA VAL A 45 4.32 -4.02 -0.83
C VAL A 45 5.56 -3.42 -0.15
N ILE A 46 6.71 -4.09 -0.19
CA ILE A 46 7.96 -3.55 0.37
C ILE A 46 8.35 -2.26 -0.37
N ALA A 47 8.32 -2.26 -1.70
CA ALA A 47 8.62 -1.08 -2.50
C ALA A 47 7.67 0.10 -2.18
N LEU A 48 6.40 -0.20 -1.90
CA LEU A 48 5.39 0.78 -1.50
C LEU A 48 5.71 1.42 -0.14
N ILE A 49 6.03 0.60 0.86
CA ILE A 49 6.40 1.08 2.20
C ILE A 49 7.63 1.98 2.11
N VAL A 50 8.65 1.57 1.36
CA VAL A 50 9.86 2.37 1.15
C VAL A 50 9.54 3.70 0.47
N ARG A 51 8.73 3.72 -0.59
CA ARG A 51 8.30 4.98 -1.25
C ARG A 51 7.49 5.89 -0.33
N SER A 52 6.65 5.32 0.53
CA SER A 52 5.82 6.10 1.45
C SER A 52 6.62 6.83 2.54
N THR A 53 7.87 6.44 2.80
CA THR A 53 8.75 7.14 3.75
C THR A 53 9.00 8.60 3.41
N ILE A 54 8.78 9.01 2.15
CA ILE A 54 8.86 10.42 1.74
C ILE A 54 7.83 11.30 2.45
N LEU A 55 6.75 10.71 2.98
CA LEU A 55 5.73 11.39 3.79
C LEU A 55 6.21 11.73 5.21
N LEU A 56 7.35 11.18 5.65
CA LEU A 56 7.94 11.48 6.97
C LEU A 56 8.88 12.70 6.94
N LYS A 57 9.20 13.25 5.76
CA LYS A 57 10.03 14.46 5.67
C LYS A 57 9.29 15.68 6.22
N ASP A 58 10.03 16.58 6.86
CA ASP A 58 9.51 17.89 7.23
C ASP A 58 9.35 18.77 5.97
N ASN A 59 8.27 19.55 5.90
CA ASN A 59 7.84 20.39 4.76
C ASN A 59 7.27 19.63 3.55
N VAL A 60 6.43 18.62 3.77
CA VAL A 60 5.67 18.00 2.67
C VAL A 60 4.48 18.88 2.31
N ASP A 61 4.54 19.50 1.14
CA ASP A 61 3.43 20.29 0.58
C ASP A 61 2.14 19.48 0.45
N LYS A 62 0.99 20.12 0.65
CA LYS A 62 -0.34 19.49 0.47
C LYS A 62 -0.52 18.74 -0.86
N LEU A 63 0.09 19.25 -1.93
CA LEU A 63 0.05 18.66 -3.28
C LEU A 63 0.86 17.36 -3.36
N SER A 64 2.05 17.31 -2.74
CA SER A 64 2.87 16.10 -2.72
C SER A 64 2.25 15.04 -1.81
N LEU A 65 1.63 15.43 -0.70
CA LEU A 65 0.78 14.58 0.14
C LEU A 65 -0.32 13.87 -0.66
N ARG A 66 -1.12 14.65 -1.40
CA ARG A 66 -2.24 14.13 -2.18
C ARG A 66 -1.76 13.22 -3.31
N LYS A 67 -0.65 13.56 -3.97
CA LYS A 67 -0.07 12.75 -5.05
C LYS A 67 0.39 11.39 -4.54
N VAL A 68 1.15 11.36 -3.45
CA VAL A 68 1.61 10.11 -2.84
C VAL A 68 0.42 9.27 -2.35
N PHE A 69 -0.59 9.90 -1.76
CA PHE A 69 -1.82 9.19 -1.36
C PHE A 69 -2.54 8.54 -2.55
N ILE A 70 -2.67 9.26 -3.68
CA ILE A 70 -3.28 8.74 -4.90
C ILE A 70 -2.45 7.59 -5.48
N GLU A 71 -1.13 7.75 -5.62
CA GLU A 71 -0.25 6.71 -6.15
C GLU A 71 -0.37 5.41 -5.35
N ILE A 72 -0.50 5.51 -4.03
CA ILE A 72 -0.61 4.35 -3.15
C ILE A 72 -1.99 3.69 -3.23
N ASN A 73 -3.07 4.46 -3.29
CA ASN A 73 -4.39 3.87 -3.45
C ASN A 73 -4.55 3.21 -4.82
N LEU A 74 -4.03 3.81 -5.89
CA LEU A 74 -3.96 3.20 -7.22
C LEU A 74 -3.20 1.87 -7.19
N PHE A 75 -2.11 1.83 -6.43
CA PHE A 75 -1.34 0.61 -6.25
C PHE A 75 -2.13 -0.49 -5.53
N VAL A 76 -2.80 -0.17 -4.42
CA VAL A 76 -3.64 -1.12 -3.69
C VAL A 76 -4.78 -1.63 -4.58
N ILE A 77 -5.41 -0.77 -5.37
CA ILE A 77 -6.44 -1.16 -6.35
C ILE A 77 -5.87 -2.10 -7.41
N ALA A 78 -4.70 -1.79 -7.96
CA ALA A 78 -4.03 -2.65 -8.94
C ALA A 78 -3.67 -4.02 -8.34
N LEU A 79 -3.21 -4.05 -7.08
CA LEU A 79 -2.92 -5.28 -6.33
C LEU A 79 -4.19 -6.14 -6.14
N ILE A 80 -5.29 -5.53 -5.69
CA ILE A 80 -6.57 -6.21 -5.50
C ILE A 80 -7.10 -6.74 -6.83
N LEU A 81 -7.00 -5.96 -7.91
CA LEU A 81 -7.37 -6.40 -9.25
C LEU A 81 -6.53 -7.59 -9.70
N PHE A 82 -5.21 -7.55 -9.49
CA PHE A 82 -4.31 -8.64 -9.85
C PHE A 82 -4.65 -9.93 -9.10
N ILE A 83 -4.85 -9.86 -7.78
CA ILE A 83 -5.29 -11.00 -6.96
C ILE A 83 -6.66 -11.51 -7.42
N SER A 84 -7.59 -10.61 -7.74
CA SER A 84 -8.94 -10.98 -8.19
C SER A 84 -8.90 -11.70 -9.54
N ILE A 85 -8.08 -11.23 -10.48
CA ILE A 85 -7.89 -11.85 -11.79
C ILE A 85 -7.24 -13.23 -11.64
N GLU A 86 -6.19 -13.34 -10.83
CA GLU A 86 -5.55 -14.61 -10.52
C GLU A 86 -6.56 -15.61 -9.99
N LYS A 87 -7.37 -15.20 -9.00
CA LYS A 87 -8.38 -16.07 -8.39
C LYS A 87 -9.47 -16.50 -9.37
N ILE A 88 -9.80 -15.70 -10.39
CA ILE A 88 -10.78 -16.06 -11.43
C ILE A 88 -10.17 -17.03 -12.45
N ILE A 89 -8.88 -16.86 -12.80
CA ILE A 89 -8.20 -17.70 -13.81
C ILE A 89 -7.80 -19.07 -13.23
N LEU A 90 -7.46 -19.13 -11.94
CA LEU A 90 -7.15 -20.38 -11.22
C LEU A 90 -8.39 -21.13 -10.73
N LEU A 91 -9.59 -20.57 -10.91
CA LEU A 91 -10.87 -21.22 -10.64
C LEU A 91 -11.29 -22.10 -11.82
#